data_AF-A0A7J4G1I5-F1
#
_entry.id   AF-A0A7J4G1I5-F1
#
_cell.length_a   1.000
_cell.length_b   1.000
_cell.length_c   1.000
_cell.angle_alpha   90.00
_cell.angle_beta   90.00
_cell.angle_gamma   90.00
#
_symmetry.space_group_name_H-M   'P 1'
#
loop_
_entity.id
_entity.type
_entity.pdbx_description
1 polymer ?
#
loop_
_entity_poly.entity_id
_entity_poly.type
_entity_poly.pdbx_seq_one_letter_code
_entity_poly.pdbx_strand_id
1 'polypeptide(L)'
;MDIKGDMSDRRREAIVKGILLGTEFALFIILSIMAFLFIGRKFGDIGAAIGGFMGAIFGLIVGVHRMIKFVNSISKGQGIKDERK
;
A
#
# COMPACT_ATOMS: atom_id res chain seq x y z
N MET A 1 -34.89 -7.06 -13.09
CA MET A 1 -33.59 -7.40 -12.47
C MET A 1 -32.56 -6.47 -13.09
N ASP A 2 -32.10 -5.49 -12.31
CA ASP A 2 -31.36 -4.31 -12.78
C ASP A 2 -29.86 -4.58 -12.93
N ILE A 3 -29.46 -5.09 -14.11
CA ILE A 3 -28.06 -5.44 -14.43
C ILE A 3 -27.14 -4.19 -14.43
N LYS A 4 -27.70 -2.97 -14.51
CA LYS A 4 -26.94 -1.71 -14.47
C LYS A 4 -26.50 -1.29 -13.07
N GLY A 5 -27.26 -1.61 -12.02
CA GLY A 5 -26.93 -1.23 -10.63
C GLY A 5 -25.67 -1.95 -10.12
N ASP A 6 -25.60 -3.26 -10.36
CA ASP A 6 -24.53 -4.16 -9.90
C ASP A 6 -23.13 -3.75 -10.43
N MET A 7 -23.04 -3.32 -11.70
CA MET A 7 -21.77 -2.86 -12.29
C MET A 7 -21.25 -1.55 -11.68
N SER A 8 -22.14 -0.66 -11.23
CA SER A 8 -21.76 0.62 -10.62
C SER A 8 -21.22 0.44 -9.20
N ASP A 9 -21.78 -0.51 -8.46
CA ASP A 9 -21.39 -0.82 -7.09
C ASP A 9 -20.04 -1.56 -7.04
N ARG A 10 -19.79 -2.50 -7.96
CA ARG A 10 -18.47 -3.15 -8.09
C ARG A 10 -17.36 -2.17 -8.45
N ARG A 11 -17.63 -1.20 -9.33
CA ARG A 11 -16.67 -0.14 -9.66
C ARG A 11 -16.41 0.76 -8.46
N ARG A 12 -17.46 1.16 -7.73
CA ARG A 12 -17.30 1.94 -6.48
C ARG A 12 -16.49 1.20 -5.45
N GLU A 13 -16.76 -0.08 -5.22
CA GLU A 13 -15.96 -0.90 -4.30
C GLU A 13 -14.49 -1.02 -4.71
N ALA A 14 -14.21 -1.24 -5.99
CA ALA A 14 -12.84 -1.32 -6.49
C ALA A 14 -12.08 0.00 -6.32
N ILE A 15 -12.76 1.13 -6.57
CA ILE A 15 -12.20 2.46 -6.36
C ILE A 15 -11.94 2.71 -4.87
N VAL A 16 -12.89 2.42 -3.99
CA VAL A 16 -12.74 2.61 -2.54
C VAL A 16 -11.62 1.73 -1.99
N LYS A 17 -11.56 0.45 -2.38
CA LYS A 17 -10.48 -0.47 -1.99
C LYS A 17 -9.12 0.00 -2.52
N GLY A 18 -9.05 0.50 -3.76
CA GLY A 18 -7.84 1.05 -4.34
C GLY A 18 -7.34 2.31 -3.62
N ILE A 19 -8.25 3.24 -3.30
CA ILE A 19 -7.93 4.46 -2.54
C ILE A 19 -7.47 4.11 -1.14
N LEU A 20 -8.13 3.18 -0.45
CA LEU A 20 -7.76 2.75 0.89
C LEU A 20 -6.36 2.14 0.89
N LEU A 21 -6.07 1.23 -0.05
CA LEU A 21 -4.76 0.59 -0.18
C LEU A 21 -3.64 1.60 -0.50
N GLY A 22 -3.92 2.56 -1.40
CA GLY A 22 -2.98 3.63 -1.73
C GLY A 22 -2.72 4.56 -0.54
N THR A 23 -3.75 4.84 0.26
CA THR A 23 -3.63 5.67 1.46
C THR A 23 -2.83 4.96 2.55
N GLU A 24 -3.09 3.68 2.81
CA GLU A 24 -2.30 2.87 3.75
C GLU A 24 -0.82 2.81 3.33
N PHE A 25 -0.56 2.63 2.04
CA PHE A 25 0.80 2.64 1.49
C PHE A 25 1.50 3.99 1.70
N ALA A 26 0.82 5.10 1.40
CA ALA A 26 1.36 6.44 1.58
C ALA A 26 1.67 6.73 3.07
N LEU A 27 0.75 6.37 3.97
CA LEU A 27 0.96 6.51 5.42
C LEU A 27 2.19 5.72 5.89
N PHE A 28 2.37 4.50 5.38
CA PHE A 28 3.53 3.68 5.73
C PHE A 28 4.85 4.33 5.31
N ILE A 29 4.91 4.90 4.10
CA ILE A 29 6.10 5.62 3.61
C ILE A 29 6.38 6.84 4.48
N ILE A 30 5.35 7.65 4.78
CA ILE A 30 5.50 8.85 5.61
C ILE A 30 6.03 8.48 6.99
N LEU A 31 5.49 7.43 7.62
CA LEU A 31 5.96 6.93 8.91
C LEU A 31 7.42 6.45 8.85
N SER A 32 7.81 5.77 7.78
CA SER A 32 9.18 5.32 7.56
C SER A 32 10.15 6.52 7.41
N ILE A 33 9.78 7.52 6.61
CA ILE A 33 10.57 8.76 6.45
C ILE A 33 10.73 9.45 7.81
N MET A 34 9.63 9.64 8.54
CA MET A 34 9.65 10.27 9.86
C MET A 34 10.58 9.53 10.83
N ALA A 35 10.43 8.20 10.93
CA ALA A 35 11.22 7.38 11.85
C ALA A 35 12.73 7.53 11.59
N PHE A 36 13.16 7.36 10.34
CA PHE A 36 14.57 7.44 10.00
C PHE A 36 15.10 8.88 10.03
N LEU A 37 14.28 9.88 9.71
CA LEU A 37 14.66 11.29 9.87
C LEU A 37 14.91 11.62 11.34
N PHE A 38 14.04 11.17 12.25
CA PHE A 38 14.23 11.36 13.70
C PHE A 38 15.47 10.65 14.24
N ILE A 39 15.72 9.41 13.79
CA ILE A 39 16.95 8.67 14.14
C ILE A 39 18.18 9.41 13.60
N GLY A 40 18.14 9.80 12.32
CA GLY A 40 19.21 10.51 11.65
C GLY A 40 19.54 11.85 12.28
N ARG A 41 18.54 12.56 12.81
CA ARG A 41 18.71 13.84 13.51
C ARG A 41 19.60 13.74 14.74
N LYS A 42 19.75 12.56 15.34
CA LYS A 42 20.74 12.33 16.43
C LYS A 42 22.19 12.51 15.97
N PHE A 43 22.45 12.43 14.67
CA PHE A 43 23.76 12.63 14.04
C PHE A 43 23.89 14.01 13.37
N GLY A 44 22.98 14.94 13.65
CA GLY A 44 22.94 16.30 13.08
C GLY A 44 22.08 16.42 11.81
N ASP A 45 22.15 17.58 11.16
CA ASP A 45 21.27 17.90 10.02
C ASP A 45 21.54 17.03 8.79
N ILE A 46 22.82 16.73 8.51
CA ILE A 46 23.21 15.81 7.44
C ILE A 46 22.68 14.40 7.75
N GLY A 47 22.77 13.97 9.01
CA GLY A 47 22.22 12.69 9.45
C GLY A 47 20.70 12.62 9.27
N ALA A 48 19.97 13.69 9.57
CA ALA A 48 18.53 13.77 9.35
C ALA A 48 18.16 13.64 7.86
N ALA A 49 18.91 14.28 6.97
CA ALA A 49 18.71 14.18 5.53
C ALA A 49 18.96 12.77 5.00
N ILE A 50 20.08 12.15 5.39
CA ILE A 50 20.42 10.76 5.02
C ILE A 50 19.37 9.79 5.58
N GLY A 51 18.97 9.98 6.84
CA GLY A 51 17.92 9.22 7.50
C GLY A 51 16.60 9.31 6.74
N GLY A 52 16.11 10.52 6.45
CA GLY A 52 14.89 10.71 5.69
C GLY A 52 14.94 10.02 4.31
N PHE A 53 16.07 10.11 3.61
CA PHE A 53 16.27 9.45 2.31
C PHE A 53 16.26 7.91 2.42
N MET A 54 16.98 7.35 3.40
CA MET A 54 16.94 5.91 3.70
C MET A 54 15.55 5.44 4.10
N GLY A 55 14.82 6.23 4.90
CA GLY A 55 13.44 5.96 5.30
C GLY A 55 12.48 5.94 4.11
N ALA A 56 12.67 6.83 3.14
CA ALA A 56 11.88 6.84 1.90
C ALA A 56 12.14 5.58 1.07
N ILE A 57 13.41 5.21 0.86
CA ILE A 57 13.79 4.00 0.11
C ILE A 57 13.24 2.75 0.79
N PHE A 58 13.44 2.62 2.10
CA PHE A 58 12.95 1.48 2.86
C PHE A 58 11.41 1.39 2.82
N GLY A 59 10.73 2.53 3.03
CA GLY A 59 9.27 2.61 2.97
C GLY A 59 8.72 2.19 1.61
N LEU A 60 9.36 2.61 0.52
CA LEU A 60 9.00 2.21 -0.84
C LEU A 60 9.22 0.71 -1.07
N ILE A 61 10.39 0.17 -0.73
CA ILE A 61 10.70 -1.26 -0.94
C ILE A 61 9.70 -2.15 -0.18
N VAL A 62 9.53 -1.88 1.12
CA VAL A 62 8.65 -2.70 1.98
C VAL A 62 7.18 -2.49 1.60
N GLY A 63 6.78 -1.25 1.34
CA GLY A 63 5.42 -0.93 0.95
C GLY A 63 5.04 -1.58 -0.38
N VAL A 64 5.91 -1.52 -1.39
CA VAL A 64 5.66 -2.13 -2.71
C VAL A 64 5.60 -3.65 -2.57
N HIS A 65 6.52 -4.25 -1.82
CA HIS A 65 6.51 -5.69 -1.55
C HIS A 65 5.19 -6.13 -0.87
N ARG A 66 4.71 -5.38 0.14
CA ARG A 66 3.42 -5.65 0.78
C ARG A 66 2.24 -5.48 -0.17
N MET A 67 2.25 -4.44 -0.99
CA MET A 67 1.20 -4.18 -1.97
C MET A 67 1.12 -5.29 -3.02
N ILE A 68 2.25 -5.73 -3.57
CA ILE A 68 2.32 -6.85 -4.53
C ILE A 68 1.81 -8.14 -3.88
N LYS A 69 2.22 -8.44 -2.63
CA LYS A 69 1.77 -9.64 -1.91
C LYS A 69 0.26 -9.61 -1.68
N PHE A 70 -0.30 -8.46 -1.33
CA PHE A 70 -1.73 -8.26 -1.15
C PHE A 70 -2.50 -8.47 -2.46
N VAL A 71 -2.06 -7.84 -3.56
CA VAL A 71 -2.66 -8.03 -4.89
C VAL A 71 -2.59 -9.51 -5.31
N ASN A 72 -1.45 -10.18 -5.11
CA ASN A 72 -1.31 -11.61 -5.39
C ASN A 72 -2.23 -12.50 -4.52
N SER A 73 -2.45 -12.15 -3.25
CA SER A 73 -3.40 -12.88 -2.41
C SER A 73 -4.85 -12.73 -2.87
N ILE A 74 -5.23 -11.55 -3.37
CA ILE A 74 -6.56 -11.32 -3.95
C ILE A 74 -6.71 -12.14 -5.25
N SER A 75 -5.69 -12.10 -6.12
CA SER A 75 -5.67 -12.84 -7.38
C SER A 75 -5.81 -14.36 -7.17
N LYS A 76 -5.08 -14.95 -6.22
CA LYS A 76 -5.20 -16.38 -5.89
C LYS A 76 -6.52 -16.75 -5.20
N GLY A 77 -7.11 -15.84 -4.41
CA GLY A 77 -8.39 -16.06 -3.74
C GLY A 77 -9.60 -16.12 -4.68
N GLN A 78 -9.49 -15.56 -5.89
CA GLN A 78 -10.53 -15.65 -6.93
C GLN A 78 -10.44 -16.93 -7.77
N GLY A 79 -9.32 -17.65 -7.75
CA GLY A 79 -9.13 -18.91 -8.49
C GLY A 79 -9.69 -20.16 -7.82
N ILE A 80 -10.23 -20.08 -6.58
CA ILE A 80 -10.72 -21.24 -5.80
C ILE A 80 -12.26 -21.21 -5.65
N LYS A 81 -12.97 -20.50 -6.54
CA LYS A 81 -14.45 -20.52 -6.56
C LYS A 81 -15.08 -21.12 -7.81
N ASP A 82 -14.28 -21.57 -8.78
CA ASP A 82 -14.80 -22.07 -10.07
C ASP A 82 -14.77 -23.60 -10.26
N GLU A 83 -14.40 -24.37 -9.23
CA GLU A 83 -14.35 -25.85 -9.31
C GLU A 83 -15.32 -26.57 -8.35
N ARG A 84 -16.50 -25.98 -8.09
CA ARG A 84 -17.63 -26.74 -7.52
C ARG A 84 -18.90 -26.52 -8.33
N LYS A 85 -18.96 -27.13 -9.51
CA LYS A 85 -20.20 -27.62 -10.12
C LYS A 85 -19.99 -29.01 -10.68
#